data_AF-A0A6P1U6V4-F1
#
_entry.id   AF-A0A6P1U6V4-F1
#
_cell.length_a   1.000
_cell.length_b   1.000
_cell.length_c   1.000
_cell.angle_alpha   90.00
_cell.angle_beta   90.00
_cell.angle_gamma   90.00
#
_symmetry.space_group_name_H-M   'P 1'
#
loop_
_entity.id
_entity.type
_entity.pdbx_description
1 polymer ?
#
loop_
_entity_poly.entity_id
_entity_poly.type
_entity_poly.pdbx_seq_one_letter_code
_entity_poly.pdbx_strand_id
1 'polypeptide(L)'
;MTTTRNIVMQTFTHIFKNEASAQAYRWTNPDGSKGGVVAESAIVDPSVIISPTAEVCSGAGIDEGVEIGDGASVGRYAFVGKYASICKGARIGFGASVGDGASVGDGARVSDHAEIDEYAWIGAGASLGEDSRIGGHARISYGAFIGDLANIGKGVRIGAGASVGSDVVVGSGASIGSGVRIGNNVRIDEDAIIGSDAR
;
A
#
# COMPACT_ATOMS: atom_id res chain seq x y z
N MET A 1 19.92 -37.84 -3.28
CA MET A 1 18.99 -37.94 -4.43
C MET A 1 17.71 -37.22 -4.03
N THR A 2 17.65 -35.91 -4.23
CA THR A 2 16.49 -35.10 -3.87
C THR A 2 15.74 -34.86 -5.16
N THR A 3 14.67 -35.63 -5.36
CA THR A 3 13.78 -35.52 -6.51
C THR A 3 13.13 -34.14 -6.47
N THR A 4 13.58 -33.23 -7.33
CA THR A 4 12.87 -31.99 -7.66
C THR A 4 11.51 -32.40 -8.22
N ARG A 5 10.49 -32.45 -7.35
CA ARG A 5 9.10 -32.49 -7.82
C ARG A 5 8.89 -31.18 -8.55
N ASN A 6 8.97 -31.20 -9.87
CA ASN A 6 8.36 -30.21 -10.74
C ASN A 6 6.86 -30.29 -10.48
N ILE A 7 6.38 -29.61 -9.44
CA ILE A 7 4.96 -29.33 -9.28
C ILE A 7 4.65 -28.36 -10.40
N VAL A 8 4.09 -28.88 -11.49
CA VAL A 8 3.50 -28.05 -12.53
C VAL A 8 2.38 -27.27 -11.83
N MET A 9 2.62 -25.98 -11.55
CA MET A 9 1.57 -25.11 -11.02
C MET A 9 0.45 -25.06 -12.07
N GLN A 10 -0.75 -25.46 -11.69
CA GLN A 10 -1.90 -25.35 -12.60
C GLN A 10 -2.28 -23.87 -12.70
N THR A 11 -2.06 -23.29 -13.88
CA THR A 11 -2.48 -21.93 -14.20
C THR A 11 -3.89 -21.92 -14.77
N PHE A 12 -4.57 -20.79 -14.62
CA PHE A 12 -5.89 -20.52 -15.17
C PHE A 12 -6.02 -19.03 -15.50
N THR A 13 -6.95 -18.69 -16.40
CA THR A 13 -7.28 -17.29 -16.68
C THR A 13 -8.13 -16.72 -15.53
N HIS A 14 -7.68 -15.62 -14.94
CA HIS A 14 -8.39 -14.89 -13.88
C HIS A 14 -8.64 -13.44 -14.27
N ILE A 15 -9.80 -12.90 -13.88
CA ILE A 15 -10.13 -11.47 -13.99
C ILE A 15 -9.87 -10.85 -12.62
N PHE A 16 -8.79 -10.08 -12.52
CA PHE A 16 -8.41 -9.44 -11.26
C PHE A 16 -9.22 -8.16 -11.05
N LYS A 17 -9.32 -7.70 -9.79
CA LYS A 17 -9.99 -6.42 -9.47
C LYS A 17 -9.37 -5.21 -10.18
N ASN A 18 -8.05 -5.25 -10.44
CA ASN A 18 -7.26 -4.13 -10.97
C ASN A 18 -6.66 -4.44 -12.37
N GLU A 19 -7.16 -5.45 -13.08
CA GLU A 19 -6.67 -5.87 -14.40
C GLU A 19 -7.78 -6.59 -15.20
N ALA A 20 -7.74 -6.52 -16.53
CA ALA A 20 -8.75 -7.14 -17.40
C ALA A 20 -8.78 -8.67 -17.27
N SER A 21 -7.67 -9.35 -17.57
CA SER A 21 -7.48 -10.77 -17.31
C SER A 21 -6.02 -11.16 -17.49
N ALA A 22 -5.51 -12.09 -16.68
CA ALA A 22 -4.17 -12.64 -16.84
C ALA A 22 -4.13 -14.14 -16.47
N GLN A 23 -3.06 -14.82 -16.89
CA GLN A 23 -2.75 -16.14 -16.36
C GLN A 23 -2.36 -16.02 -14.90
N ALA A 24 -2.92 -16.90 -14.08
CA ALA A 24 -2.78 -16.86 -12.63
C ALA A 24 -2.74 -18.27 -12.05
N TYR A 25 -2.30 -18.38 -10.80
CA TYR A 25 -2.33 -19.62 -10.04
C TYR A 25 -2.79 -19.34 -8.61
N ARG A 26 -3.08 -20.41 -7.87
CA ARG A 26 -3.40 -20.33 -6.44
C ARG A 26 -2.13 -20.39 -5.62
N TRP A 27 -1.89 -19.35 -4.82
CA TRP A 27 -0.77 -19.32 -3.90
C TRP A 27 -0.90 -20.42 -2.83
N THR A 28 0.22 -20.97 -2.40
CA THR A 28 0.31 -21.84 -1.23
C THR A 28 1.21 -21.16 -0.23
N ASN A 29 0.66 -20.85 0.94
CA ASN A 29 1.40 -20.16 1.99
C ASN A 29 2.54 -21.04 2.54
N PRO A 30 3.54 -20.47 3.24
CA PRO A 30 4.65 -21.22 3.82
C PRO A 30 4.24 -22.37 4.74
N ASP A 31 3.10 -22.23 5.41
CA ASP A 31 2.52 -23.24 6.31
C ASP A 31 1.72 -24.34 5.56
N GLY A 32 1.65 -24.28 4.24
CA GLY A 32 0.88 -25.19 3.39
C GLY A 32 -0.61 -24.83 3.26
N SER A 33 -1.08 -23.77 3.91
CA SER A 33 -2.46 -23.30 3.76
C SER A 33 -2.70 -22.70 2.37
N LYS A 34 -3.96 -22.68 1.95
CA LYS A 34 -4.36 -22.08 0.67
C LYS A 34 -4.24 -20.56 0.76
N GLY A 35 -3.59 -19.95 -0.21
CA GLY A 35 -3.49 -18.51 -0.35
C GLY A 35 -4.34 -17.93 -1.48
N GLY A 36 -4.09 -16.65 -1.76
CA GLY A 36 -4.82 -15.85 -2.75
C GLY A 36 -4.54 -16.24 -4.20
N VAL A 37 -5.02 -15.39 -5.12
CA VAL A 37 -4.74 -15.52 -6.56
C VAL A 37 -3.53 -14.65 -6.89
N VAL A 38 -2.53 -15.24 -7.53
CA VAL A 38 -1.31 -14.55 -7.93
C VAL A 38 -1.15 -14.69 -9.44
N ALA A 39 -0.92 -13.58 -10.13
CA ALA A 39 -0.61 -13.59 -11.56
C ALA A 39 0.72 -14.32 -11.82
N GLU A 40 0.81 -15.05 -12.93
CA GLU A 40 1.99 -15.84 -13.29
C GLU A 40 3.26 -14.98 -13.44
N SER A 41 3.11 -13.72 -13.83
CA SER A 41 4.21 -12.76 -13.99
C SER A 41 4.58 -12.01 -12.71
N ALA A 42 3.84 -12.18 -11.61
CA ALA A 42 4.20 -11.59 -10.34
C ALA A 42 5.39 -12.32 -9.72
N ILE A 43 6.27 -11.57 -9.06
CA ILE A 43 7.42 -12.11 -8.33
C ILE A 43 7.07 -12.01 -6.86
N VAL A 44 6.89 -13.16 -6.21
CA VAL A 44 6.48 -13.24 -4.81
C VAL A 44 7.49 -14.10 -4.05
N ASP A 45 8.05 -13.55 -2.98
CA ASP A 45 8.95 -14.30 -2.11
C ASP A 45 8.23 -15.50 -1.45
N PRO A 46 8.87 -16.69 -1.34
CA PRO A 46 8.24 -17.87 -0.75
C PRO A 46 7.76 -17.72 0.69
N SER A 47 8.23 -16.73 1.44
CA SER A 47 7.81 -16.47 2.83
C SER A 47 6.48 -15.69 2.95
N VAL A 48 5.97 -15.14 1.84
CA VAL A 48 4.80 -14.25 1.85
C VAL A 48 3.53 -15.02 2.22
N ILE A 49 2.74 -14.42 3.11
CA ILE A 49 1.41 -14.92 3.48
C ILE A 49 0.37 -14.11 2.71
N ILE A 50 -0.44 -14.81 1.90
CA ILE A 50 -1.51 -14.20 1.10
C ILE A 50 -2.83 -14.83 1.50
N SER A 51 -3.78 -14.03 1.98
CA SER A 51 -5.13 -14.51 2.28
C SER A 51 -5.79 -15.16 1.05
N PRO A 52 -6.62 -16.22 1.21
CA PRO A 52 -7.38 -16.86 0.13
C PRO A 52 -8.18 -15.92 -0.78
N THR A 53 -8.56 -14.75 -0.29
CA THR A 53 -9.40 -13.77 -1.00
C THR A 53 -8.62 -12.56 -1.52
N ALA A 54 -7.31 -12.52 -1.27
CA ALA A 54 -6.43 -11.50 -1.79
C ALA A 54 -5.98 -11.81 -3.22
N GLU A 55 -5.59 -10.76 -3.92
CA GLU A 55 -5.16 -10.83 -5.32
C GLU A 55 -3.87 -10.04 -5.55
N VAL A 56 -2.92 -10.63 -6.29
CA VAL A 56 -1.67 -10.00 -6.71
C VAL A 56 -1.61 -10.00 -8.23
N CYS A 57 -1.63 -8.82 -8.85
CA CYS A 57 -1.74 -8.66 -10.30
C CYS A 57 -0.39 -8.81 -11.03
N SER A 58 -0.45 -8.81 -12.37
CA SER A 58 0.70 -9.02 -13.25
C SER A 58 1.88 -8.08 -12.96
N GLY A 59 3.09 -8.65 -12.89
CA GLY A 59 4.33 -7.90 -12.70
C GLY A 59 4.54 -7.27 -11.33
N ALA A 60 3.65 -7.50 -10.36
CA ALA A 60 3.86 -7.04 -8.99
C ALA A 60 5.06 -7.76 -8.34
N GLY A 61 5.83 -7.04 -7.53
CA GLY A 61 6.93 -7.56 -6.74
C GLY A 61 6.59 -7.54 -5.25
N ILE A 62 6.61 -8.70 -4.60
CA ILE A 62 6.31 -8.84 -3.16
C ILE A 62 7.50 -9.49 -2.46
N ASP A 63 8.14 -8.73 -1.59
CA ASP A 63 9.35 -9.13 -0.90
C ASP A 63 9.09 -9.94 0.39
N GLU A 64 10.20 -10.41 0.98
CA GLU A 64 10.22 -11.28 2.16
C GLU A 64 9.32 -10.81 3.31
N GLY A 65 8.57 -11.76 3.89
CA GLY A 65 7.83 -11.56 5.13
C GLY A 65 6.61 -10.63 5.01
N VAL A 66 6.18 -10.30 3.80
CA VAL A 66 4.95 -9.53 3.58
C VAL A 66 3.71 -10.35 3.93
N GLU A 67 2.73 -9.67 4.53
CA GLU A 67 1.40 -10.22 4.80
C GLU A 67 0.33 -9.45 4.02
N ILE A 68 -0.50 -10.19 3.25
CA ILE A 68 -1.60 -9.63 2.46
C ILE A 68 -2.93 -10.18 2.98
N GLY A 69 -3.73 -9.29 3.57
CA GLY A 69 -4.98 -9.59 4.26
C GLY A 69 -6.19 -9.85 3.36
N ASP A 70 -7.28 -10.29 3.98
CA ASP A 70 -8.52 -10.68 3.28
C ASP A 70 -9.03 -9.60 2.32
N GLY A 71 -9.32 -9.99 1.09
CA GLY A 71 -9.91 -9.13 0.08
C GLY A 71 -9.00 -8.00 -0.43
N ALA A 72 -7.76 -7.90 0.06
CA ALA A 72 -6.79 -6.93 -0.41
C ALA A 72 -6.40 -7.20 -1.87
N SER A 73 -5.92 -6.17 -2.55
CA SER A 73 -5.49 -6.27 -3.95
C SER A 73 -4.21 -5.47 -4.17
N VAL A 74 -3.22 -6.10 -4.78
CA VAL A 74 -1.98 -5.47 -5.22
C VAL A 74 -2.01 -5.30 -6.74
N GLY A 75 -1.91 -4.05 -7.20
CA GLY A 75 -1.99 -3.66 -8.60
C GLY A 75 -0.81 -4.12 -9.44
N ARG A 76 -0.95 -4.00 -10.76
CA ARG A 76 0.10 -4.40 -11.70
C ARG A 76 1.35 -3.54 -11.48
N TYR A 77 2.51 -4.17 -11.56
CA TYR A 77 3.82 -3.52 -11.36
C TYR A 77 3.99 -2.79 -10.02
N ALA A 78 3.10 -3.02 -9.05
CA ALA A 78 3.28 -2.50 -7.71
C ALA A 78 4.42 -3.25 -7.00
N PHE A 79 5.10 -2.57 -6.10
CA PHE A 79 6.16 -3.14 -5.28
C PHE A 79 5.79 -3.07 -3.80
N VAL A 80 5.99 -4.16 -3.07
CA VAL A 80 5.77 -4.24 -1.62
C VAL A 80 7.03 -4.78 -0.97
N GLY A 81 7.70 -3.92 -0.20
CA GLY A 81 8.97 -4.15 0.48
C GLY A 81 8.85 -5.09 1.67
N LYS A 82 10.01 -5.46 2.22
CA LYS A 82 10.15 -6.52 3.23
C LYS A 82 9.36 -6.21 4.49
N TYR A 83 8.69 -7.21 5.02
CA TYR A 83 7.93 -7.13 6.27
C TYR A 83 6.84 -6.04 6.28
N ALA A 84 6.44 -5.54 5.10
CA ALA A 84 5.30 -4.66 4.99
C ALA A 84 3.99 -5.43 5.21
N SER A 85 2.98 -4.75 5.74
CA SER A 85 1.66 -5.34 6.00
C SER A 85 0.59 -4.63 5.17
N ILE A 86 -0.11 -5.40 4.33
CA ILE A 86 -1.24 -4.94 3.53
C ILE A 86 -2.51 -5.52 4.14
N CYS A 87 -3.23 -4.73 4.94
CA CYS A 87 -4.33 -5.23 5.74
C CYS A 87 -5.62 -5.45 4.93
N LYS A 88 -6.70 -5.87 5.62
CA LYS A 88 -7.93 -6.36 5.00
C LYS A 88 -8.55 -5.33 4.06
N GLY A 89 -8.80 -5.73 2.82
CA GLY A 89 -9.47 -4.91 1.82
C GLY A 89 -8.67 -3.69 1.37
N ALA A 90 -7.41 -3.55 1.78
CA ALA A 90 -6.52 -2.51 1.28
C ALA A 90 -6.30 -2.67 -0.23
N ARG A 91 -6.15 -1.55 -0.94
CA ARG A 91 -5.96 -1.52 -2.38
C ARG A 91 -4.69 -0.77 -2.70
N ILE A 92 -3.75 -1.46 -3.33
CA ILE A 92 -2.51 -0.89 -3.86
C ILE A 92 -2.66 -0.75 -5.37
N GLY A 93 -2.45 0.46 -5.87
CA GLY A 93 -2.63 0.85 -7.26
C GLY A 93 -1.58 0.30 -8.22
N PHE A 94 -1.73 0.60 -9.50
CA PHE A 94 -0.75 0.33 -10.53
C PHE A 94 0.56 1.06 -10.26
N GLY A 95 1.68 0.35 -10.28
CA GLY A 95 3.01 0.95 -10.13
C GLY A 95 3.28 1.64 -8.78
N ALA A 96 2.40 1.48 -7.78
CA ALA A 96 2.58 2.03 -6.45
C ALA A 96 3.68 1.26 -5.69
N SER A 97 4.40 1.94 -4.81
CA SER A 97 5.44 1.34 -3.98
C SER A 97 5.11 1.45 -2.49
N VAL A 98 5.30 0.34 -1.77
CA VAL A 98 5.17 0.26 -0.32
C VAL A 98 6.51 -0.19 0.24
N GLY A 99 7.15 0.65 1.04
CA GLY A 99 8.49 0.43 1.57
C GLY A 99 8.55 -0.61 2.69
N ASP A 100 9.78 -0.97 3.07
CA ASP A 100 10.05 -1.98 4.08
C ASP A 100 9.39 -1.63 5.43
N GLY A 101 8.72 -2.60 6.04
CA GLY A 101 8.05 -2.46 7.33
C GLY A 101 6.90 -1.44 7.36
N ALA A 102 6.48 -0.90 6.22
CA ALA A 102 5.32 -0.02 6.14
C ALA A 102 4.03 -0.81 6.37
N SER A 103 2.99 -0.13 6.87
CA SER A 103 1.69 -0.74 7.13
C SER A 103 0.58 0.03 6.45
N VAL A 104 -0.23 -0.69 5.67
CA VAL A 104 -1.39 -0.18 4.95
C VAL A 104 -2.66 -0.78 5.57
N GLY A 105 -3.37 0.03 6.34
CA GLY A 105 -4.49 -0.40 7.16
C GLY A 105 -5.75 -0.81 6.39
N ASP A 106 -6.72 -1.35 7.11
CA ASP A 106 -7.94 -1.92 6.56
C ASP A 106 -8.68 -0.94 5.63
N GLY A 107 -8.99 -1.40 4.42
CA GLY A 107 -9.73 -0.63 3.42
C GLY A 107 -9.03 0.65 2.94
N ALA A 108 -7.76 0.87 3.30
CA ALA A 108 -6.99 1.99 2.80
C ALA A 108 -6.77 1.88 1.28
N ARG A 109 -6.64 3.02 0.61
CA ARG A 109 -6.43 3.13 -0.83
C ARG A 109 -5.12 3.85 -1.08
N VAL A 110 -4.22 3.17 -1.77
CA VAL A 110 -2.97 3.71 -2.29
C VAL A 110 -3.12 3.76 -3.80
N SER A 111 -3.28 4.96 -4.36
CA SER A 111 -3.55 5.12 -5.80
C SER A 111 -2.31 4.81 -6.63
N ASP A 112 -2.49 4.86 -7.95
CA ASP A 112 -1.44 4.54 -8.91
C ASP A 112 -0.22 5.43 -8.68
N HIS A 113 0.98 4.85 -8.83
CA HIS A 113 2.27 5.53 -8.68
C HIS A 113 2.53 6.22 -7.33
N ALA A 114 1.66 6.05 -6.33
CA ALA A 114 1.92 6.55 -4.99
C ALA A 114 3.09 5.79 -4.35
N GLU A 115 3.95 6.54 -3.66
CA GLU A 115 5.14 6.03 -2.97
C GLU A 115 4.94 6.14 -1.46
N ILE A 116 5.12 5.03 -0.74
CA ILE A 116 5.13 4.97 0.71
C ILE A 116 6.51 4.47 1.14
N ASP A 117 7.25 5.26 1.89
CA ASP A 117 8.59 4.91 2.38
C ASP A 117 8.56 3.98 3.61
N GLU A 118 9.74 3.53 4.04
CA GLU A 118 9.89 2.57 5.11
C GLU A 118 9.24 3.00 6.44
N TYR A 119 8.63 2.02 7.12
CA TYR A 119 7.98 2.19 8.43
C TYR A 119 6.88 3.26 8.49
N ALA A 120 6.41 3.77 7.35
CA ALA A 120 5.25 4.63 7.31
C ALA A 120 3.99 3.83 7.67
N TRP A 121 3.04 4.51 8.31
CA TRP A 121 1.78 3.91 8.75
C TRP A 121 0.60 4.63 8.10
N ILE A 122 -0.16 3.90 7.31
CA ILE A 122 -1.37 4.37 6.65
C ILE A 122 -2.57 3.75 7.38
N GLY A 123 -3.38 4.59 8.00
CA GLY A 123 -4.51 4.18 8.82
C GLY A 123 -5.67 3.60 8.00
N ALA A 124 -6.56 2.89 8.68
CA ALA A 124 -7.73 2.28 8.06
C ALA A 124 -8.59 3.33 7.33
N GLY A 125 -9.01 2.99 6.11
CA GLY A 125 -9.82 3.84 5.24
C GLY A 125 -9.16 5.12 4.75
N ALA A 126 -7.87 5.35 5.05
CA ALA A 126 -7.13 6.48 4.48
C ALA A 126 -7.00 6.33 2.96
N SER A 127 -6.90 7.44 2.24
CA SER A 127 -6.77 7.47 0.78
C SER A 127 -5.60 8.36 0.38
N LEU A 128 -4.69 7.81 -0.42
CA LEU A 128 -3.54 8.49 -0.98
C LEU A 128 -3.76 8.67 -2.49
N GLY A 129 -3.57 9.89 -2.98
CA GLY A 129 -3.73 10.27 -4.38
C GLY A 129 -2.64 9.73 -5.29
N GLU A 130 -2.85 9.87 -6.58
CA GLU A 130 -1.90 9.47 -7.63
C GLU A 130 -0.59 10.25 -7.46
N ASP A 131 0.55 9.59 -7.67
CA ASP A 131 1.90 10.18 -7.56
C ASP A 131 2.20 10.85 -6.20
N SER A 132 1.40 10.61 -5.15
CA SER A 132 1.66 11.12 -3.81
C SER A 132 2.84 10.38 -3.16
N ARG A 133 3.59 11.09 -2.31
CA ARG A 133 4.78 10.55 -1.62
C ARG A 133 4.62 10.68 -0.12
N ILE A 134 4.75 9.56 0.59
CA ILE A 134 4.66 9.49 2.04
C ILE A 134 6.01 9.07 2.61
N GLY A 135 6.70 10.02 3.24
CA GLY A 135 8.03 9.82 3.79
C GLY A 135 8.07 8.84 4.97
N GLY A 136 9.25 8.28 5.21
CA GLY A 136 9.42 7.21 6.18
C GLY A 136 8.96 7.59 7.60
N HIS A 137 8.44 6.63 8.34
CA HIS A 137 7.85 6.84 9.68
C HIS A 137 6.69 7.87 9.75
N ALA A 138 6.19 8.40 8.63
CA ALA A 138 5.01 9.24 8.64
C ALA A 138 3.79 8.43 9.10
N ARG A 139 2.85 9.11 9.74
CA ARG A 139 1.60 8.51 10.23
C ARG A 139 0.42 9.23 9.61
N ILE A 140 -0.25 8.57 8.69
CA ILE A 140 -1.48 9.05 8.04
C ILE A 140 -2.65 8.39 8.75
N SER A 141 -3.40 9.12 9.57
CA SER A 141 -4.43 8.53 10.42
C SER A 141 -5.68 8.09 9.66
N TYR A 142 -6.53 7.32 10.36
CA TYR A 142 -7.74 6.73 9.79
C TYR A 142 -8.62 7.76 9.08
N GLY A 143 -9.09 7.37 7.89
CA GLY A 143 -9.95 8.21 7.04
C GLY A 143 -9.33 9.51 6.55
N ALA A 144 -8.03 9.74 6.74
CA ALA A 144 -7.35 10.90 6.17
C ALA A 144 -7.25 10.80 4.65
N PHE A 145 -7.24 11.95 3.98
CA PHE A 145 -7.10 12.08 2.54
C PHE A 145 -5.82 12.85 2.22
N ILE A 146 -4.99 12.29 1.35
CA ILE A 146 -3.81 12.93 0.78
C ILE A 146 -4.05 13.04 -0.72
N GLY A 147 -4.03 14.26 -1.26
CA GLY A 147 -4.29 14.52 -2.67
C GLY A 147 -3.14 14.09 -3.58
N ASP A 148 -3.41 14.13 -4.89
CA ASP A 148 -2.44 13.78 -5.92
C ASP A 148 -1.21 14.68 -5.85
N LEU A 149 -0.03 14.14 -6.17
CA LEU A 149 1.25 14.84 -6.19
C LEU A 149 1.67 15.45 -4.83
N ALA A 150 0.93 15.20 -3.74
CA ALA A 150 1.28 15.69 -2.42
C ALA A 150 2.55 14.98 -1.91
N ASN A 151 3.44 15.76 -1.30
CA ASN A 151 4.68 15.28 -0.71
C ASN A 151 4.64 15.47 0.80
N ILE A 152 4.53 14.36 1.53
CA ILE A 152 4.46 14.31 2.98
C ILE A 152 5.84 13.88 3.51
N GLY A 153 6.51 14.78 4.22
CA GLY A 153 7.86 14.55 4.74
C GLY A 153 7.97 13.43 5.79
N LYS A 154 9.22 13.10 6.12
CA LYS A 154 9.55 12.05 7.10
C LYS A 154 8.96 12.36 8.48
N GLY A 155 8.39 11.36 9.12
CA GLY A 155 7.88 11.48 10.51
C GLY A 155 6.68 12.42 10.69
N VAL A 156 6.08 12.92 9.61
CA VAL A 156 4.89 13.77 9.66
C VAL A 156 3.72 13.01 10.29
N ARG A 157 2.87 13.73 11.01
CA ARG A 157 1.62 13.19 11.57
C ARG A 157 0.43 13.89 10.93
N ILE A 158 -0.40 13.14 10.23
CA ILE A 158 -1.67 13.60 9.68
C ILE A 158 -2.78 13.01 10.55
N GLY A 159 -3.57 13.89 11.17
CA GLY A 159 -4.66 13.54 12.06
C GLY A 159 -5.82 12.88 11.34
N ALA A 160 -6.71 12.27 12.13
CA ALA A 160 -7.83 11.50 11.59
C ALA A 160 -8.80 12.39 10.80
N GLY A 161 -9.24 11.90 9.64
CA GLY A 161 -10.14 12.65 8.76
C GLY A 161 -9.58 13.99 8.24
N ALA A 162 -8.29 14.27 8.43
CA ALA A 162 -7.66 15.43 7.83
C ALA A 162 -7.58 15.26 6.31
N SER A 163 -7.63 16.37 5.59
CA SER A 163 -7.58 16.42 4.13
C SER A 163 -6.42 17.31 3.73
N VAL A 164 -5.42 16.72 3.07
CA VAL A 164 -4.30 17.43 2.45
C VAL A 164 -4.56 17.46 0.95
N GLY A 165 -4.66 18.66 0.37
CA GLY A 165 -4.94 18.86 -1.05
C GLY A 165 -3.81 18.38 -1.96
N SER A 166 -4.05 18.47 -3.27
CA SER A 166 -3.06 18.13 -4.29
C SER A 166 -1.91 19.13 -4.33
N ASP A 167 -0.74 18.69 -4.77
CA ASP A 167 0.47 19.52 -4.88
C ASP A 167 0.88 20.19 -3.55
N VAL A 168 0.49 19.62 -2.41
CA VAL A 168 0.90 20.12 -1.09
C VAL A 168 2.25 19.55 -0.71
N VAL A 169 3.10 20.38 -0.12
CA VAL A 169 4.37 19.94 0.49
C VAL A 169 4.28 20.12 1.99
N VAL A 170 4.46 19.04 2.74
CA VAL A 170 4.51 19.05 4.21
C VAL A 170 5.93 18.71 4.65
N GLY A 171 6.61 19.65 5.29
CA GLY A 171 7.96 19.47 5.81
C GLY A 171 8.04 18.36 6.86
N SER A 172 9.21 17.74 6.96
CA SER A 172 9.47 16.66 7.92
C SER A 172 9.14 17.09 9.35
N GLY A 173 8.66 16.15 10.17
CA GLY A 173 8.32 16.38 11.57
C GLY A 173 7.03 17.19 11.82
N ALA A 174 6.43 17.79 10.79
CA ALA A 174 5.21 18.57 10.94
C ALA A 174 4.01 17.72 11.42
N SER A 175 3.06 18.39 12.06
CA SER A 175 1.84 17.78 12.58
C SER A 175 0.61 18.53 12.11
N ILE A 176 -0.31 17.82 11.45
CA ILE A 176 -1.60 18.31 11.00
C ILE A 176 -2.68 17.67 11.87
N GLY A 177 -3.46 18.49 12.58
CA GLY A 177 -4.52 18.04 13.48
C GLY A 177 -5.65 17.30 12.77
N SER A 178 -6.48 16.60 13.56
CA SER A 178 -7.64 15.88 13.03
C SER A 178 -8.65 16.84 12.41
N GLY A 179 -9.28 16.41 11.31
CA GLY A 179 -10.31 17.16 10.61
C GLY A 179 -9.83 18.43 9.87
N VAL A 180 -8.55 18.76 9.93
CA VAL A 180 -7.95 19.92 9.25
C VAL A 180 -8.06 19.75 7.75
N ARG A 181 -8.28 20.87 7.04
CA ARG A 181 -8.29 20.91 5.57
C ARG A 181 -7.19 21.84 5.08
N ILE A 182 -6.24 21.30 4.34
CA ILE A 182 -5.21 22.04 3.65
C ILE A 182 -5.59 22.09 2.16
N GLY A 183 -5.67 23.29 1.61
CA GLY A 183 -5.95 23.48 0.18
C GLY A 183 -4.80 23.01 -0.70
N ASN A 184 -5.03 22.96 -2.00
CA ASN A 184 -4.01 22.58 -2.98
C ASN A 184 -2.88 23.61 -3.03
N ASN A 185 -1.69 23.19 -3.47
CA ASN A 185 -0.52 24.06 -3.67
C ASN A 185 -0.04 24.80 -2.40
N VAL A 186 -0.30 24.22 -1.23
CA VAL A 186 0.15 24.77 0.06
C VAL A 186 1.52 24.18 0.41
N ARG A 187 2.36 25.00 1.05
CA ARG A 187 3.58 24.53 1.70
C ARG A 187 3.46 24.70 3.21
N ILE A 188 3.74 23.63 3.94
CA ILE A 188 3.83 23.59 5.39
C ILE A 188 5.29 23.31 5.71
N ASP A 189 5.90 24.17 6.53
CA ASP A 189 7.32 24.04 6.86
C ASP A 189 7.58 22.89 7.85
N GLU A 190 8.86 22.53 7.98
CA GLU A 190 9.33 21.52 8.91
C GLU A 190 8.92 21.84 10.35
N ASP A 191 8.59 20.81 11.11
CA ASP A 191 8.14 20.89 12.51
C ASP A 191 6.91 21.80 12.76
N ALA A 192 6.24 22.29 11.72
CA ALA A 192 5.06 23.12 11.87
C ALA A 192 3.91 22.34 12.51
N ILE A 193 3.13 23.02 13.35
CA ILE A 193 1.97 22.44 14.03
C ILE A 193 0.72 23.19 13.57
N ILE A 194 -0.17 22.47 12.89
CA ILE A 194 -1.51 22.95 12.57
C ILE A 194 -2.47 22.26 13.53
N GLY A 195 -3.04 23.04 14.46
CA GLY A 195 -4.00 22.54 15.43
C GLY A 195 -5.24 21.96 14.76
N SER A 196 -5.94 21.06 15.47
CA SER A 196 -7.23 20.52 15.01
C SER A 196 -8.24 21.63 14.71
N ASP A 197 -9.18 21.36 13.81
CA ASP A 197 -10.27 22.27 13.40
C ASP A 197 -9.83 23.55 12.66
N ALA A 198 -8.55 23.69 12.31
CA ALA A 198 -8.10 24.68 11.33
C ALA A 198 -8.72 24.40 9.94
N ARG A 199 -9.25 25.44 9.30
CA ARG A 199 -9.86 25.39 7.97
C ARG A 199 -9.25 26.43 7.06
#